data_AF-A0A060BMF4-F1
#
_entry.id   AF-A0A060BMF4-F1
#
_cell.length_a   1.000
_cell.length_b   1.000
_cell.length_c   1.000
_cell.angle_alpha   90.00
_cell.angle_beta   90.00
_cell.angle_gamma   90.00
#
_symmetry.space_group_name_H-M   'P 1'
#
loop_
_entity.id
_entity.type
_entity.pdbx_description
1 polymer ?
#
loop_
_entity_poly.entity_id
_entity_poly.type
_entity_poly.pdbx_seq_one_letter_code
_entity_poly.pdbx_strand_id
1 'polypeptide(L)'
;QALHKAGIRVVMDVVYNHTFNTQESAFERTAPGYFYRQKPDGSYADGSACGNETASNRPMMRKFMIESVLYWINEYHVDGFR
;
A
#
# COMPACT_ATOMS: atom_id res chain seq x y z
N GLN A 1 10.99 6.11 -19.19
CA GLN A 1 12.06 6.87 -19.91
C GLN A 1 11.55 7.74 -21.06
N ALA A 2 10.65 7.28 -21.95
CA ALA A 2 10.19 8.10 -23.09
C ALA A 2 9.55 9.43 -22.68
N LEU A 3 8.71 9.42 -21.63
CA LEU A 3 8.09 10.63 -21.08
C LEU A 3 9.14 11.65 -20.61
N HIS A 4 10.16 11.21 -19.86
CA HIS A 4 11.26 12.08 -19.44
C HIS A 4 12.06 12.67 -20.60
N LYS A 5 12.30 11.89 -21.67
CA LYS A 5 12.96 12.39 -22.89
C LYS A 5 12.13 13.49 -23.58
N ALA A 6 10.81 13.48 -23.40
CA ALA A 6 9.90 14.51 -23.86
C ALA A 6 9.68 15.65 -22.83
N GLY A 7 10.40 15.66 -21.70
CA GLY A 7 10.27 16.68 -20.66
C GLY A 7 9.04 16.52 -19.75
N ILE A 8 8.37 15.36 -19.77
CA ILE A 8 7.17 15.07 -18.97
C ILE A 8 7.53 14.22 -17.75
N ARG A 9 7.07 14.65 -16.57
CA ARG A 9 7.20 13.92 -15.29
C ARG A 9 6.05 12.95 -15.06
N VAL A 10 6.30 11.89 -14.30
CA VAL A 10 5.37 10.80 -14.01
C VAL A 10 5.02 10.77 -12.53
N VAL A 11 3.73 10.94 -12.22
CA VAL A 11 3.18 10.72 -10.88
C VAL A 11 2.40 9.41 -10.89
N MET A 12 2.68 8.54 -9.93
CA MET A 12 2.01 7.24 -9.81
C MET A 12 0.94 7.27 -8.73
N ASP A 13 -0.28 6.90 -9.10
CA ASP A 13 -1.37 6.65 -8.14
C ASP A 13 -1.08 5.34 -7.39
N VAL A 14 -1.00 5.39 -6.07
CA VAL A 14 -0.64 4.23 -5.23
C VAL A 14 -1.72 3.90 -4.21
N VAL A 15 -2.07 2.61 -4.15
CA VAL A 15 -3.13 2.11 -3.26
C VAL A 15 -2.52 1.40 -2.07
N TYR A 16 -2.06 2.17 -1.07
CA TYR A 16 -1.61 1.59 0.20
C TYR A 16 -2.72 1.43 1.24
N ASN A 17 -3.89 2.00 0.99
CA ASN A 17 -4.98 2.08 1.97
C ASN A 17 -5.80 0.78 2.11
N HIS A 18 -5.83 -0.08 1.08
CA HIS A 18 -6.48 -1.40 1.11
C HIS A 18 -5.80 -2.36 0.14
N THR A 19 -6.13 -3.65 0.22
CA THR A 19 -5.80 -4.68 -0.78
C THR A 19 -7.07 -5.21 -1.44
N PHE A 20 -6.91 -5.92 -2.56
CA PHE A 20 -8.03 -6.53 -3.28
C PHE A 20 -8.89 -7.45 -2.39
N ASN A 21 -8.27 -8.28 -1.56
CA ASN A 21 -8.93 -9.06 -0.53
C ASN A 21 -8.01 -9.24 0.70
N THR A 22 -8.55 -9.75 1.81
CA THR A 22 -7.78 -10.04 3.04
C THR A 22 -7.25 -11.46 3.04
N GLN A 23 -8.14 -12.46 2.99
CA GLN A 23 -7.81 -13.88 3.23
C GLN A 23 -6.70 -14.43 2.32
N GLU A 24 -6.65 -14.04 1.05
CA GLU A 24 -5.67 -14.54 0.09
C GLU A 24 -4.45 -13.61 -0.05
N SER A 25 -4.48 -12.44 0.60
CA SER A 25 -3.38 -11.49 0.54
C SER A 25 -2.08 -12.08 1.11
N ALA A 26 -0.95 -11.66 0.54
CA ALA A 26 0.35 -12.01 1.09
C ALA A 26 0.48 -11.60 2.56
N PHE A 27 -0.11 -10.45 2.92
CA PHE A 27 -0.09 -9.96 4.29
C PHE A 27 -0.78 -10.89 5.30
N GLU A 28 -2.00 -11.30 5.02
CA GLU A 28 -2.76 -12.18 5.92
C GLU A 28 -2.13 -13.58 5.97
N ARG A 29 -1.62 -14.08 4.84
CA ARG A 29 -0.93 -15.38 4.77
C ARG A 29 0.42 -15.40 5.50
N THR A 30 1.11 -14.25 5.58
CA THR A 30 2.42 -14.14 6.25
C THR A 30 2.30 -13.81 7.72
N ALA A 31 1.42 -12.89 8.11
CA ALA A 31 1.20 -12.51 9.50
C ALA A 31 -0.29 -12.23 9.76
N PRO A 32 -1.08 -13.28 10.06
CA PRO A 32 -2.52 -13.16 10.26
C PRO A 32 -2.88 -12.08 11.29
N GLY A 33 -3.87 -11.25 10.96
CA GLY A 33 -4.37 -10.16 11.82
C GLY A 33 -3.43 -8.96 11.99
N TYR A 34 -2.23 -8.95 11.40
CA TYR A 34 -1.23 -7.88 11.63
C TYR A 34 -1.32 -6.71 10.65
N PHE A 35 -1.65 -6.90 9.38
CA PHE A 35 -1.51 -5.81 8.39
C PHE A 35 -2.80 -5.02 8.12
N TYR A 36 -3.94 -5.49 8.62
CA TYR A 36 -5.24 -4.83 8.45
C TYR A 36 -5.76 -4.30 9.79
N ARG A 37 -6.55 -3.22 9.73
CA ARG A 37 -7.28 -2.75 10.91
C ARG A 37 -8.47 -3.65 11.17
N GLN A 38 -8.71 -3.94 12.44
CA GLN A 38 -9.84 -4.72 12.91
C GLN A 38 -10.62 -3.91 13.94
N LYS A 39 -11.94 -4.12 13.96
CA LYS A 39 -12.84 -3.60 14.97
C LYS A 39 -12.69 -4.43 16.26
N PRO A 40 -13.23 -3.96 17.41
CA PRO A 40 -13.17 -4.71 18.67
C PRO A 40 -13.79 -6.12 18.62
N ASP A 41 -14.71 -6.36 17.68
CA ASP A 41 -15.35 -7.66 17.46
C ASP A 41 -14.52 -8.63 16.59
N GLY A 42 -13.34 -8.22 16.14
CA GLY A 42 -12.44 -9.00 15.29
C GLY A 42 -12.76 -8.93 13.79
N SER A 43 -13.86 -8.27 13.39
CA SER A 43 -14.15 -8.02 11.98
C SER A 43 -13.20 -6.96 11.40
N TYR A 44 -12.98 -6.99 10.09
CA TYR A 44 -12.15 -5.97 9.44
C TYR A 44 -12.84 -4.59 9.44
N ALA A 45 -12.06 -3.55 9.70
CA ALA A 45 -12.51 -2.19 9.46
C ALA A 45 -12.54 -1.91 7.95
N ASP A 46 -13.44 -1.03 7.51
CA ASP A 46 -13.72 -0.79 6.10
C ASP A 46 -13.82 0.71 5.77
N GLY A 47 -12.89 1.51 6.29
CA GLY A 47 -12.79 2.93 5.96
C GLY A 47 -12.51 3.20 4.47
N SER A 48 -12.02 2.21 3.73
CA SER A 48 -11.83 2.30 2.26
C SER A 48 -13.10 2.02 1.46
N ALA A 49 -14.16 1.47 2.09
CA ALA A 49 -15.36 0.95 1.45
C ALA A 49 -15.11 -0.16 0.41
N CYS A 50 -14.00 -0.89 0.58
CA CYS A 50 -13.56 -1.98 -0.29
C CYS A 50 -13.37 -3.31 0.48
N GLY A 51 -13.97 -3.42 1.67
CA GLY A 51 -13.96 -4.59 2.55
C GLY A 51 -12.80 -4.67 3.54
N ASN A 52 -11.77 -3.82 3.42
CA ASN A 52 -10.62 -3.79 4.34
C ASN A 52 -9.87 -2.46 4.30
N GLU A 53 -9.12 -2.15 5.36
CA GLU A 53 -8.13 -1.08 5.34
C GLU A 53 -6.82 -1.54 6.01
N THR A 54 -5.69 -1.10 5.46
CA THR A 54 -4.37 -1.45 6.02
C THR A 54 -4.07 -0.67 7.30
N ALA A 55 -3.33 -1.31 8.21
CA ALA A 55 -2.97 -0.74 9.50
C ALA A 55 -1.67 0.06 9.41
N SER A 56 -1.69 1.21 8.72
CA SER A 56 -0.53 2.11 8.53
C SER A 56 0.16 2.59 9.82
N ASN A 57 -0.53 2.52 10.96
CA ASN A 57 0.02 2.82 12.27
C ASN A 57 0.96 1.71 12.81
N ARG A 58 0.84 0.48 12.30
CA ARG A 58 1.68 -0.65 12.72
C ARG A 58 3.08 -0.56 12.09
N PRO A 59 4.16 -0.79 12.86
CA PRO A 59 5.53 -0.54 12.41
C PRO A 59 5.90 -1.22 11.09
N MET A 60 5.53 -2.49 10.90
CA MET A 60 5.93 -3.22 9.69
C MET A 60 5.09 -2.84 8.46
N MET A 61 3.83 -2.40 8.63
CA MET A 61 3.06 -1.83 7.51
C MET A 61 3.63 -0.48 7.09
N ARG A 62 4.01 0.37 8.07
CA ARG A 62 4.70 1.64 7.80
C ARG A 62 6.02 1.42 7.07
N LYS A 63 6.83 0.48 7.55
CA LYS A 63 8.09 0.09 6.90
C LYS A 63 7.84 -0.35 5.45
N PHE A 64 6.87 -1.23 5.22
CA PHE A 64 6.51 -1.69 3.88
C PHE A 64 6.15 -0.53 2.95
N MET A 65 5.28 0.40 3.37
CA MET A 65 4.91 1.55 2.55
C MET A 65 6.13 2.41 2.18
N ILE A 66 7.00 2.70 3.16
CA ILE A 66 8.22 3.50 2.94
C ILE A 66 9.17 2.78 1.98
N GLU A 67 9.41 1.49 2.19
CA GLU A 67 10.29 0.71 1.31
C GLU A 67 9.72 0.59 -0.10
N SER A 68 8.40 0.46 -0.24
CA SER A 68 7.73 0.43 -1.54
C SER A 68 7.88 1.76 -2.30
N VAL A 69 7.64 2.92 -1.67
CA VAL A 69 7.82 4.22 -2.35
C VAL A 69 9.28 4.48 -2.71
N LEU A 70 10.22 4.12 -1.84
CA LEU A 70 11.66 4.24 -2.12
C LEU A 70 12.06 3.33 -3.27
N TYR A 71 11.55 2.11 -3.33
CA TYR A 71 11.79 1.19 -4.44
C TYR A 71 11.29 1.78 -5.76
N TRP A 72 10.06 2.28 -5.81
CA TRP A 72 9.51 2.88 -7.02
C TRP A 72 10.28 4.11 -7.51
N ILE A 73 10.73 4.98 -6.59
CA ILE A 73 11.59 6.12 -6.94
C ILE A 73 12.95 5.63 -7.48
N ASN A 74 13.60 4.69 -6.80
CA ASN A 74 14.98 4.32 -7.13
C ASN A 74 15.08 3.40 -8.34
N GLU A 75 14.13 2.48 -8.52
CA GLU A 75 14.17 1.47 -9.59
C GLU A 75 13.51 1.99 -10.87
N TYR A 76 12.40 2.71 -10.75
CA TYR A 76 11.59 3.14 -11.90
C TYR A 76 11.67 4.63 -12.21
N HIS A 77 12.32 5.41 -11.33
CA HIS A 77 12.53 6.85 -11.50
C HIS A 77 11.22 7.63 -11.68
N VAL A 78 10.15 7.25 -10.97
CA VAL A 78 8.92 8.07 -10.92
C VAL A 78 9.19 9.38 -10.18
N ASP A 79 8.46 10.43 -10.56
CA ASP A 79 8.69 11.80 -10.07
C ASP A 79 7.78 12.19 -8.90
N GLY A 80 6.83 11.33 -8.53
CA GLY A 80 5.94 11.56 -7.40
C GLY A 80 4.89 10.48 -7.24
N PHE A 81 4.12 10.59 -6.17
CA PHE A 81 3.02 9.69 -5.83
C PHE A 81 1.75 10.48 -5.54
N ARG A 82 0.61 9.86 -5.84
CA ARG A 82 -0.72 10.35 -5.48
C ARG A 82 -1.44 9.28 -4.68
#